data_AF-A0A935HYX7-F1
#
_entry.id   AF-A0A935HYX7-F1
#
_cell.length_a   1.000
_cell.length_b   1.000
_cell.length_c   1.000
_cell.angle_alpha   90.00
_cell.angle_beta   90.00
_cell.angle_gamma   90.00
#
_symmetry.space_group_name_H-M   'P 1'
#
loop_
_entity.id
_entity.type
_entity.pdbx_description
1 polymer ?
#
loop_
_entity_poly.entity_id
_entity_poly.type
_entity_poly.pdbx_seq_one_letter_code
_entity_poly.pdbx_strand_id
1 'polypeptide(L)' 'MFGLPGGMEWILILFVVVLLFGAKKIPELMKGLGSGIREFKNAASGKDEVEEVRPKSDTKQDPSN' A
#
# COMPACT_ATOMS: atom_id res chain seq x y z
N MET A 1 -14.30 9.44 32.34
CA MET A 1 -13.16 9.51 31.40
C MET A 1 -13.28 8.33 30.46
N PHE A 2 -13.53 8.56 29.17
CA PHE A 2 -13.49 7.49 28.17
C PHE A 2 -12.02 7.16 27.93
N GLY A 3 -11.62 5.93 28.28
CA GLY A 3 -10.29 5.42 27.97
C GLY A 3 -10.10 5.31 26.47
N LEU A 4 -8.84 5.33 26.02
CA LEU A 4 -8.54 5.02 24.62
C LEU A 4 -9.19 3.67 24.28
N PRO A 5 -9.89 3.57 23.14
CA PRO A 5 -10.49 2.31 22.74
C PRO A 5 -9.39 1.23 22.67
N GLY A 6 -9.60 0.15 23.40
CA GLY A 6 -8.74 -1.02 23.41
C GLY A 6 -8.75 -1.71 22.04
N GLY A 7 -7.82 -2.65 21.84
CA GLY A 7 -7.62 -3.29 20.53
C GLY A 7 -8.88 -3.91 19.91
N MET A 8 -9.84 -4.37 20.74
CA MET A 8 -11.11 -4.93 20.26
C MET A 8 -12.01 -3.87 19.61
N GLU A 9 -12.07 -2.66 20.16
CA GLU A 9 -12.90 -1.57 19.64
C GLU A 9 -12.37 -1.07 18.29
N TRP A 10 -11.03 -1.04 18.12
CA TRP A 10 -10.42 -0.74 16.82
C TRP A 10 -10.79 -1.75 15.74
N ILE A 11 -10.84 -3.04 16.08
CA ILE A 11 -11.27 -4.10 15.14
C ILE A 11 -12.73 -3.91 14.73
N LEU A 12 -13.62 -3.57 15.66
CA LEU A 12 -15.02 -3.27 15.36
C LEU A 12 -15.17 -2.05 14.43
N ILE A 13 -14.43 -0.98 14.69
CA ILE A 13 -14.44 0.21 13.82
C ILE A 13 -13.96 -0.17 12.42
N LEU A 14 -12.84 -0.91 12.32
CA LEU A 14 -12.31 -1.35 11.04
C LEU A 14 -13.30 -2.24 10.28
N PHE A 15 -14.01 -3.11 11.01
CA PHE A 15 -15.05 -3.96 10.44
C PHE A 15 -16.21 -3.14 9.86
N VAL A 16 -16.71 -2.15 10.60
CA VAL A 16 -17.76 -1.24 10.10
C VAL A 16 -17.30 -0.46 8.87
N VAL A 17 -16.08 0.08 8.87
CA VAL A 17 -15.51 0.79 7.71
C VAL A 17 -15.44 -0.15 6.49
N VAL A 18 -15.02 -1.40 6.69
CA VAL A 18 -14.97 -2.40 5.62
C VAL A 18 -16.37 -2.78 5.11
N LEU A 19 -17.39 -2.80 5.96
CA LEU A 19 -18.77 -3.04 5.52
C LEU A 19 -19.33 -1.87 4.70
N LEU A 20 -19.03 -0.63 5.07
CA LEU A 20 -19.52 0.56 4.37
C LEU A 20 -18.82 0.79 3.02
N PHE A 21 -17.50 0.65 2.99
CA PHE A 21 -16.70 0.93 1.80
C PHE A 21 -16.37 -0.34 0.98
N GLY A 22 -16.47 -1.51 1.58
CA GLY A 22 -16.05 -2.79 1.00
C GLY A 22 -14.55 -3.04 1.15
N ALA A 23 -14.19 -4.30 1.40
CA ALA A 23 -12.78 -4.72 1.57
C ALA A 23 -11.90 -4.45 0.34
N LYS A 24 -12.50 -4.33 -0.86
CA LYS A 24 -11.78 -4.04 -2.11
C LYS A 24 -11.43 -2.56 -2.29
N LYS A 25 -12.18 -1.63 -1.68
CA LYS A 25 -11.95 -0.18 -1.86
C LYS A 25 -10.78 0.34 -1.05
N ILE A 26 -10.54 -0.19 0.15
CA ILE A 26 -9.37 0.18 0.96
C ILE A 26 -8.04 -0.05 0.22
N PRO A 27 -7.74 -1.23 -0.35
CA PRO A 27 -6.49 -1.45 -1.08
C PRO A 27 -6.42 -0.65 -2.39
N GLU A 28 -7.54 -0.39 -3.05
CA GLU A 28 -7.60 0.44 -4.26
C GLU A 28 -7.22 1.91 -3.94
N LEU A 29 -7.79 2.46 -2.86
CA LEU A 29 -7.45 3.79 -2.35
C LEU A 29 -6.01 3.89 -1.84
N MET A 30 -5.53 2.88 -1.11
CA MET A 30 -4.14 2.82 -0.63
C MET A 30 -3.13 2.76 -1.77
N LYS A 31 -3.43 2.03 -2.86
CA LYS A 31 -2.57 1.99 -4.04
C LYS A 31 -2.44 3.36 -4.70
N GLY A 32 -3.57 4.05 -4.93
CA GLY A 32 -3.57 5.39 -5.52
C GLY A 32 -2.93 6.45 -4.62
N LEU A 33 -3.20 6.40 -3.31
CA LEU A 33 -2.56 7.29 -2.34
C LEU A 33 -1.06 7.01 -2.22
N GLY A 34 -0.66 5.73 -2.21
CA GLY A 34 0.72 5.31 -2.10
C GLY A 34 1.58 5.71 -3.31
N SER A 35 1.04 5.58 -4.53
CA SER A 35 1.72 6.07 -5.73
C SER A 35 1.84 7.59 -5.71
N GLY A 36 0.78 8.31 -5.36
CA GLY A 36 0.81 9.77 -5.25
C GLY A 36 1.80 10.29 -4.19
N ILE A 37 1.85 9.65 -3.01
CA ILE A 37 2.84 9.98 -1.97
C ILE A 37 4.27 9.65 -2.44
N ARG A 38 4.47 8.54 -3.17
CA ARG A 38 5.78 8.17 -3.72
C ARG A 38 6.26 9.19 -4.75
N GLU A 39 5.42 9.56 -5.70
CA GLU A 39 5.70 10.59 -6.71
C GLU A 39 5.96 11.95 -6.04
N PHE A 40 5.13 12.35 -5.08
CA PHE A 40 5.33 13.58 -4.31
C PHE A 40 6.66 13.59 -3.57
N LYS A 41 7.03 12.48 -2.91
CA LYS A 41 8.31 12.36 -2.20
C LYS A 41 9.50 12.41 -3.17
N ASN A 42 9.39 11.76 -4.34
CA ASN A 42 10.45 11.74 -5.34
C ASN A 42 10.70 13.15 -5.91
N ALA A 43 9.62 13.85 -6.28
CA ALA A 43 9.68 15.24 -6.74
C ALA A 43 10.21 16.19 -5.65
N ALA A 44 9.74 16.04 -4.41
CA ALA A 44 10.19 16.85 -3.28
C ALA A 44 11.66 16.60 -2.89
N SER A 45 12.18 15.41 -3.15
CA SER A 45 13.57 15.05 -2.83
C SER A 45 14.56 15.37 -3.96
N GLY A 46 14.11 15.96 -5.09
CA GLY A 46 14.96 16.26 -6.25
C GLY A 46 15.59 15.02 -6.89
N LYS A 47 15.03 13.84 -6.59
CA LYS A 47 15.48 12.54 -7.10
C LYS A 47 14.66 12.25 -8.35
N ASP A 48 15.15 12.74 -9.48
CA ASP A 48 14.71 12.31 -10.82
C ASP A 48 15.18 10.86 -11.05
N GLU A 49 14.64 9.94 -10.28
CA GLU A 49 14.91 8.52 -10.41
C GLU A 49 13.97 7.97 -11.49
N VAL A 50 14.48 7.88 -12.72
CA VAL A 50 13.96 7.00 -13.77
C VAL A 50 14.10 5.57 -13.25
N GLU A 51 13.15 5.14 -12.43
CA GLU A 51 13.04 3.75 -12.00
C GLU A 51 12.41 2.96 -13.14
N GLU A 52 13.30 2.57 -14.06
CA GLU A 52 13.11 1.50 -15.03
C GLU A 52 12.27 0.38 -14.40
N VAL A 53 11.07 0.18 -14.94
CA VAL A 53 10.20 -0.94 -14.63
C VAL A 53 10.95 -2.22 -14.99
N ARG A 54 11.72 -2.77 -14.06
CA ARG A 54 12.23 -4.12 -14.16
C ARG A 54 11.10 -5.06 -13.75
N PRO A 55 10.53 -5.87 -14.66
CA PRO A 55 9.68 -6.96 -14.25
C PRO A 55 10.57 -7.94 -13.47
N LYS A 56 10.40 -7.98 -12.13
CA LYS A 56 10.83 -9.14 -11.33
C LYS A 56 9.86 -10.28 -11.62
N SER A 57 10.06 -10.93 -12.76
CA SER A 57 9.45 -12.21 -13.10
C SER A 57 10.31 -12.83 -14.19
N ASP A 58 11.38 -13.50 -13.76
CA ASP A 58 11.88 -14.75 -14.35
C ASP A 58 13.05 -15.26 -13.49
N THR A 59 12.71 -15.78 -12.31
CA THR A 59 13.52 -16.85 -11.71
C THR A 59 13.12 -18.14 -12.42
N LYS A 60 13.72 -18.41 -13.58
CA LYS A 60 14.00 -19.78 -14.00
C LYS A 60 15.49 -19.89 -14.23
N GLN A 61 16.14 -20.49 -13.23
CA GLN A 61 17.43 -21.15 -13.36
C GLN A 61 17.32 -22.15 -14.51
N ASP A 62 18.11 -21.94 -15.56
CA ASP A 62 18.46 -22.98 -16.53
C ASP A 62 19.87 -23.46 -16.15
N PRO A 63 20.03 -24.66 -15.57
CA PRO A 63 21.34 -25.18 -15.22
C PRO A 63 22.09 -25.62 -16.49
N SER A 64 23.10 -24.84 -16.82
CA SER A 64 24.40 -25.19 -17.43
C SER A 64 24.51 -26.52 -18.20
N ASN A 65 24.83 -26.41 -19.49
CA ASN A 65 25.69 -27.38 -20.19
C ASN A 65 27.15 -26.96 -20.04
#